data_AF-A0A2Z3JMB0-F1
#
_entry.id   AF-A0A2Z3JMB0-F1
#
_cell.length_a   1.000
_cell.length_b   1.000
_cell.length_c   1.000
_cell.angle_alpha   90.00
_cell.angle_beta   90.00
_cell.angle_gamma   90.00
#
_symmetry.space_group_name_H-M   'P 1'
#
loop_
_entity.id
_entity.type
_entity.pdbx_description
1 polymer ?
#
loop_
_entity_poly.entity_id
_entity_poly.type
_entity_poly.pdbx_seq_one_letter_code
_entity_poly.pdbx_strand_id
1 'polypeptide(L)'
;MQEAVSDGIHGTLPALEVAMADFRGQAPDLLVCLGNVGMTGLWPNVCLQAVEALNCPVVLDNAAEALLWPWAALQPRGLPDEREIYEPDAWSHVAVGHRERGLVQAYQPTVSSLPEVLAFHGRPERNTEVLDAATPEGRLLA
;
A
#
# COMPACT_ATOMS: atom_id res chain seq x y z
N MET A 1 15.49 -12.13 15.64
CA MET A 1 14.38 -11.22 15.30
C MET A 1 14.52 -10.87 13.84
N GLN A 2 13.68 -11.47 13.01
CA GLN A 2 13.61 -11.24 11.57
C GLN A 2 12.30 -10.53 11.25
N GLU A 3 12.37 -9.43 10.51
CA GLU A 3 11.20 -8.70 10.02
C GLU A 3 11.11 -8.83 8.50
N ALA A 4 9.90 -9.02 8.00
CA ALA A 4 9.59 -8.95 6.58
C ALA A 4 8.76 -7.71 6.26
N VAL A 5 9.04 -7.10 5.11
CA VAL A 5 8.36 -5.90 4.62
C VAL A 5 7.84 -6.16 3.22
N SER A 6 6.55 -5.88 2.97
CA SER A 6 5.92 -6.03 1.66
C SER A 6 5.32 -4.71 1.19
N ASP A 7 5.53 -4.35 -0.08
CA ASP A 7 4.90 -3.20 -0.74
C ASP A 7 4.60 -3.54 -2.20
N GLY A 8 3.83 -2.69 -2.87
CA GLY A 8 3.68 -2.70 -4.32
C GLY A 8 2.91 -3.90 -4.87
N ILE A 9 1.95 -4.42 -4.11
CA ILE A 9 1.11 -5.55 -4.53
C ILE A 9 0.26 -5.17 -5.76
N HIS A 10 -0.25 -3.95 -5.81
CA HIS A 10 -1.05 -3.36 -6.88
C HIS A 10 -2.08 -4.33 -7.46
N GLY A 11 -2.90 -4.95 -6.61
CA GLY A 11 -3.95 -5.90 -7.03
C GLY A 11 -3.43 -7.14 -7.78
N THR A 12 -2.15 -7.48 -7.64
CA THR A 12 -1.49 -8.59 -8.33
C THR A 12 -1.43 -9.84 -7.45
N LEU A 13 -2.52 -10.62 -7.46
CA LEU A 13 -2.65 -11.83 -6.63
C LEU A 13 -1.48 -12.83 -6.80
N PRO A 14 -1.02 -13.18 -8.02
CA PRO A 14 0.08 -14.14 -8.17
C PRO A 14 1.39 -13.69 -7.50
N ALA A 15 1.70 -12.39 -7.55
CA ALA A 15 2.89 -11.84 -6.88
C ALA A 15 2.74 -11.90 -5.36
N LEU A 16 1.56 -11.57 -4.85
CA LEU A 16 1.25 -11.68 -3.43
C LEU A 16 1.33 -13.12 -2.93
N GLU A 17 0.79 -14.09 -3.67
CA GLU A 17 0.86 -15.51 -3.32
C GLU A 17 2.30 -16.02 -3.21
N VAL A 18 3.18 -15.58 -4.12
CA VAL A 18 4.62 -15.91 -4.08
C VAL A 18 5.28 -15.31 -2.84
N ALA A 19 5.03 -14.02 -2.55
CA ALA A 19 5.56 -13.37 -1.35
C ALA A 19 5.06 -14.05 -0.06
N MET A 20 3.77 -14.37 0.01
CA MET A 20 3.18 -15.09 1.16
C MET A 20 3.77 -16.49 1.34
N ALA A 21 4.07 -17.20 0.25
CA ALA A 21 4.73 -18.50 0.31
C ALA A 21 6.16 -18.37 0.88
N ASP A 22 6.88 -17.33 0.50
CA ASP A 22 8.21 -17.02 1.04
C ASP A 22 8.15 -16.66 2.53
N PHE A 23 7.21 -15.81 2.95
CA PHE A 23 7.00 -15.47 4.36
C PHE A 23 6.71 -16.70 5.21
N ARG A 24 5.93 -17.66 4.70
CA ARG A 24 5.66 -18.92 5.41
C ARG A 24 6.91 -19.79 5.53
N GLY A 25 7.78 -19.79 4.52
CA GLY A 25 9.03 -20.54 4.53
C GLY A 25 10.08 -19.95 5.48
N GLN A 26 10.16 -18.62 5.54
CA GLN A 26 11.10 -17.90 6.41
C GLN A 26 10.59 -17.77 7.85
N ALA A 27 9.27 -17.72 8.04
CA ALA A 27 8.59 -17.55 9.33
C ALA A 27 9.14 -16.36 10.14
N PRO A 28 9.07 -15.12 9.59
CA PRO A 28 9.61 -13.95 10.28
C PRO A 28 8.86 -13.71 11.60
N ASP A 29 9.59 -13.16 12.57
CA ASP A 29 9.02 -12.80 13.88
C ASP A 29 8.01 -11.65 13.76
N LEU A 30 8.19 -10.76 12.76
CA LEU A 30 7.35 -9.61 12.47
C LEU A 30 7.12 -9.45 10.97
N LEU A 31 5.94 -8.98 10.60
CA LEU A 31 5.58 -8.63 9.23
C LEU A 31 4.91 -7.26 9.24
N VAL A 32 5.29 -6.40 8.30
CA VAL A 32 4.62 -5.11 8.06
C VAL A 32 4.33 -4.96 6.57
N CYS A 33 3.11 -4.55 6.23
CA CYS A 33 2.75 -4.19 4.86
C CYS A 33 2.83 -2.66 4.70
N LEU A 34 3.56 -2.17 3.70
CA LEU A 34 3.70 -0.73 3.42
C LEU A 34 2.58 -0.16 2.53
N GLY A 35 1.59 -0.98 2.19
CA GLY A 35 0.42 -0.57 1.42
C GLY A 35 0.49 -1.02 -0.04
N ASN A 36 -0.06 -0.18 -0.92
CA ASN A 36 -0.25 -0.39 -2.36
C ASN A 36 -0.97 -1.71 -2.66
N VAL A 37 -1.99 -2.07 -1.87
CA VAL A 37 -2.57 -3.42 -1.92
C VAL A 37 -3.59 -3.59 -3.05
N GLY A 38 -4.57 -2.70 -3.11
CA GLY A 38 -5.85 -2.92 -3.81
C GLY A 38 -6.09 -2.02 -5.02
N MET A 39 -5.06 -1.39 -5.57
CA MET A 39 -5.17 -0.45 -6.69
C MET A 39 -4.37 -0.94 -7.91
N THR A 40 -4.69 -0.41 -9.10
CA THR A 40 -3.99 -0.67 -10.37
C THR A 40 -4.03 -2.12 -10.92
N GLY A 41 -4.48 -3.13 -10.17
CA GLY A 41 -4.49 -4.53 -10.58
C GLY A 41 -5.86 -5.18 -10.72
N LEU A 42 -5.87 -6.43 -11.21
CA LEU A 42 -7.10 -7.17 -11.58
C LEU A 42 -7.81 -7.84 -10.39
N TRP A 43 -7.15 -8.02 -9.25
CA TRP A 43 -7.71 -8.73 -8.09
C TRP A 43 -7.71 -7.91 -6.79
N PRO A 44 -8.22 -6.67 -6.81
CA PRO A 44 -8.04 -5.73 -5.69
C PRO A 44 -8.68 -6.25 -4.40
N ASN A 45 -9.92 -6.77 -4.46
CA ASN A 45 -10.60 -7.31 -3.28
C ASN A 45 -9.90 -8.53 -2.70
N VAL A 46 -9.44 -9.44 -3.56
CA VAL A 46 -8.78 -10.68 -3.11
C VAL A 46 -7.42 -10.35 -2.47
N CYS A 47 -6.68 -9.39 -3.02
CA CYS A 47 -5.44 -8.91 -2.39
C CYS A 47 -5.70 -8.26 -1.02
N LEU A 48 -6.72 -7.40 -0.90
CA LEU A 48 -7.06 -6.77 0.39
C LEU A 48 -7.45 -7.81 1.45
N GLN A 49 -8.24 -8.83 1.07
CA GLN A 49 -8.59 -9.97 1.93
C GLN A 49 -7.37 -10.81 2.31
N ALA A 50 -6.49 -11.08 1.37
CA ALA A 50 -5.28 -11.85 1.61
C ALA A 50 -4.32 -11.13 2.58
N VAL A 51 -4.17 -9.80 2.44
CA VAL A 51 -3.37 -8.99 3.37
C VAL A 51 -4.01 -8.91 4.75
N GLU A 52 -5.33 -8.75 4.86
CA GLU A 52 -6.04 -8.83 6.15
C GLU A 52 -5.74 -10.16 6.86
N ALA A 53 -5.78 -11.28 6.13
CA ALA A 53 -5.54 -12.60 6.70
C ALA A 53 -4.11 -12.80 7.23
N LEU A 54 -3.14 -11.96 6.83
CA LEU A 54 -1.78 -11.95 7.39
C LEU A 54 -1.75 -11.44 8.83
N ASN A 55 -2.80 -10.74 9.28
CA ASN A 55 -2.89 -10.14 10.62
C ASN A 55 -1.66 -9.27 10.99
N CYS A 56 -1.06 -8.63 9.97
CA CYS A 56 0.05 -7.70 10.15
C CYS A 56 -0.43 -6.25 10.14
N PRO A 57 0.30 -5.31 10.76
CA PRO A 57 0.08 -3.89 10.55
C PRO A 57 0.23 -3.52 9.07
N VAL A 58 -0.61 -2.59 8.61
CA VAL A 58 -0.60 -2.08 7.24
C VAL A 58 -0.51 -0.56 7.27
N VAL A 59 0.46 -0.01 6.55
CA VAL A 59 0.63 1.42 6.34
C VAL A 59 -0.39 1.90 5.31
N LEU A 60 -1.04 3.04 5.60
CA LEU A 60 -1.97 3.70 4.69
C LEU A 60 -1.19 4.48 3.62
N ASP A 61 -1.12 3.92 2.42
CA ASP A 61 -0.62 4.61 1.23
C ASP A 61 -1.69 5.51 0.58
N ASN A 62 -1.27 6.34 -0.38
CA ASN A 62 -2.16 7.25 -1.09
C ASN A 62 -3.17 6.54 -2.00
N ALA A 63 -2.80 5.40 -2.59
CA ALA A 63 -3.69 4.64 -3.47
C ALA A 63 -4.79 3.94 -2.65
N ALA A 64 -4.45 3.37 -1.50
CA ALA A 64 -5.42 2.86 -0.54
C ALA A 64 -6.31 3.98 0.01
N GLU A 65 -5.75 5.13 0.40
CA GLU A 65 -6.55 6.28 0.86
C GLU A 65 -7.58 6.73 -0.19
N ALA A 66 -7.25 6.67 -1.49
CA ALA A 66 -8.20 7.00 -2.55
C ALA A 66 -9.46 6.11 -2.55
N LEU A 67 -9.39 4.90 -1.98
CA LEU A 67 -10.56 4.02 -1.78
C LEU A 67 -11.50 4.50 -0.66
N LEU A 68 -11.13 5.50 0.14
CA LEU A 68 -11.97 6.06 1.19
C LEU A 68 -12.79 7.26 0.71
N TRP A 69 -12.47 7.81 -0.45
CA TRP A 69 -13.07 9.01 -0.99
C TRP A 69 -13.74 8.75 -2.35
N PRO A 70 -14.64 9.64 -2.80
CA PRO A 70 -15.15 9.60 -4.17
C PRO A 70 -14.00 9.66 -5.18
N TRP A 71 -14.09 8.85 -6.24
CA TRP A 71 -13.06 8.84 -7.28
C TRP A 71 -13.00 10.21 -7.98
N ALA A 72 -11.84 10.83 -7.96
CA ALA A 72 -11.64 12.14 -8.54
C ALA A 72 -11.38 12.06 -10.05
N ALA A 73 -11.76 13.12 -10.77
CA ALA A 73 -11.36 13.27 -12.17
C ALA A 73 -9.83 13.39 -12.28
N LEU A 74 -9.25 12.79 -13.32
CA LEU A 74 -7.81 12.88 -13.59
C LEU A 74 -7.34 14.34 -13.55
N GLN A 75 -6.36 14.61 -12.69
CA GLN A 75 -5.65 15.89 -12.64
C GLN A 75 -4.20 15.63 -13.10
N PRO A 76 -3.85 15.94 -14.36
CA PRO A 76 -2.50 15.69 -14.87
C PRO A 76 -1.46 16.51 -14.10
N ARG A 77 -0.37 15.86 -13.68
CA ARG A 77 0.78 16.49 -13.01
C ARG A 77 2.01 16.54 -13.90
N GLY A 78 1.90 16.04 -15.13
CA GLY A 78 2.98 16.06 -16.11
C GLY A 78 3.97 14.91 -15.96
N LEU A 79 3.62 13.87 -15.20
CA LEU A 79 4.39 12.63 -15.15
C LEU A 79 4.11 11.79 -16.40
N PRO A 80 5.07 10.97 -16.85
CA PRO A 80 4.79 9.94 -17.85
C PRO A 80 3.71 8.98 -17.31
N ASP A 81 2.90 8.46 -18.21
CA ASP A 81 1.97 7.34 -17.98
C ASP A 81 0.80 7.60 -16.99
N GLU A 82 0.57 8.85 -16.55
CA GLU A 82 -0.50 9.20 -15.59
C GLU A 82 -1.88 8.70 -16.01
N ARG A 83 -2.16 8.78 -17.31
CA ARG A 83 -3.44 8.32 -17.86
C ARG A 83 -3.53 6.79 -17.90
N GLU A 84 -2.42 6.12 -18.21
CA GLU A 84 -2.33 4.66 -18.26
C GLU A 84 -2.49 4.04 -16.87
N ILE A 85 -2.12 4.77 -15.81
CA ILE A 85 -2.34 4.37 -14.41
C ILE A 85 -3.75 4.74 -13.94
N TYR A 86 -4.27 5.90 -14.35
CA TYR A 86 -5.58 6.39 -13.91
C TYR A 86 -6.73 5.46 -14.29
N GLU A 87 -6.73 4.88 -15.49
CA GLU A 87 -7.81 4.01 -15.95
C GLU A 87 -7.89 2.69 -15.14
N PRO A 88 -6.78 1.94 -14.92
CA PRO A 88 -6.73 0.81 -13.99
C PRO A 88 -7.11 1.15 -12.55
N ASP A 89 -6.71 2.32 -12.07
CA ASP A 89 -7.07 2.78 -10.72
C ASP A 89 -8.56 3.09 -10.60
N ALA A 90 -9.14 3.74 -11.60
CA ALA A 90 -10.58 3.99 -11.68
C ALA A 90 -11.36 2.67 -11.67
N TRP A 91 -10.90 1.67 -12.43
CA TRP A 91 -11.49 0.34 -12.41
C TRP A 91 -11.38 -0.31 -11.03
N SER A 92 -10.20 -0.28 -10.42
CA SER A 92 -9.96 -0.85 -9.09
C SER A 92 -10.86 -0.20 -8.04
N HIS A 93 -10.99 1.13 -8.07
CA HIS A 93 -11.89 1.87 -7.18
C HIS A 93 -13.32 1.35 -7.32
N VAL A 94 -13.86 1.24 -8.54
CA VAL A 94 -15.21 0.71 -8.76
C VAL A 94 -15.35 -0.75 -8.31
N ALA A 95 -14.32 -1.57 -8.55
CA ALA A 95 -14.34 -2.99 -8.20
C ALA A 95 -14.30 -3.25 -6.69
N VAL A 96 -13.66 -2.37 -5.91
CA VAL A 96 -13.49 -2.56 -4.46
C VAL A 96 -14.80 -2.35 -3.70
N GLY A 97 -15.23 -3.41 -3.01
CA GLY A 97 -16.47 -3.48 -2.25
C GLY A 97 -16.43 -2.74 -0.90
N HIS A 98 -17.61 -2.54 -0.30
CA HIS A 98 -17.74 -1.86 0.99
C HIS A 98 -16.97 -2.54 2.13
N ARG A 99 -16.92 -3.88 2.14
CA ARG A 99 -16.19 -4.65 3.14
C ARG A 99 -14.70 -4.31 3.07
N GLU A 100 -14.13 -4.35 1.88
CA GLU A 100 -12.72 -4.12 1.64
C GLU A 100 -12.32 -2.66 1.89
N ARG A 101 -13.20 -1.69 1.59
CA ARG A 101 -13.01 -0.30 2.03
C ARG A 101 -12.98 -0.18 3.55
N GLY A 102 -13.78 -0.98 4.26
CA GLY A 102 -13.74 -1.08 5.72
C GLY A 102 -12.40 -1.61 6.25
N LEU A 103 -11.70 -2.48 5.51
CA LEU A 103 -10.36 -2.93 5.87
C LEU A 103 -9.35 -1.78 5.77
N VAL A 104 -9.42 -1.00 4.70
CA VAL A 104 -8.53 0.14 4.46
C VAL A 104 -8.68 1.21 5.55
N GLN A 105 -9.87 1.38 6.12
CA GLN A 105 -10.09 2.31 7.25
C GLN A 105 -9.27 1.96 8.50
N ALA A 106 -8.83 0.70 8.63
CA ALA A 106 -8.00 0.25 9.75
C ALA A 106 -6.49 0.46 9.51
N TYR A 107 -6.08 0.87 8.30
CA TYR A 107 -4.68 1.12 7.98
C TYR A 107 -4.16 2.35 8.73
N GLN A 108 -2.88 2.33 9.07
CA GLN A 108 -2.28 3.37 9.91
C GLN A 108 -1.34 4.25 9.07
N PRO A 109 -1.32 5.58 9.26
CA PRO A 109 -0.37 6.45 8.56
C PRO A 109 1.10 6.05 8.81
N THR A 110 1.39 5.55 10.01
CA THR A 110 2.70 5.08 10.43
C THR A 110 2.58 3.78 11.22
N VAL A 111 3.60 2.92 11.11
CA VAL A 111 3.75 1.71 11.92
C VAL A 111 5.14 1.70 12.53
N SER A 112 5.23 1.49 13.84
CA SER A 112 6.48 1.22 14.54
C SER A 112 6.56 -0.25 14.90
N SER A 113 7.24 -1.04 14.07
CA SER A 113 7.41 -2.48 14.28
C SER A 113 8.53 -2.78 15.28
N LEU A 114 9.58 -1.96 15.30
CA LEU A 114 10.75 -2.08 16.17
C LEU A 114 11.14 -0.71 16.78
N PRO A 115 11.90 -0.68 17.89
CA PRO A 115 12.24 0.58 18.59
C PRO A 115 12.90 1.66 17.71
N GLU A 116 13.58 1.27 16.64
CA GLU A 116 14.30 2.17 15.73
C GLU A 116 13.75 2.14 14.29
N VAL A 117 12.61 1.47 14.06
CA VAL A 117 12.01 1.35 12.73
C VAL A 117 10.65 2.04 12.72
N LEU A 118 10.52 3.02 11.82
CA LEU A 118 9.27 3.71 11.52
C LEU A 118 8.94 3.49 10.04
N ALA A 119 7.80 2.85 9.78
CA ALA A 119 7.30 2.59 8.45
C ALA A 119 6.21 3.61 8.07
N PHE A 120 6.32 4.18 6.87
CA PHE A 120 5.36 5.10 6.23
C PHE A 120 5.52 5.01 4.71
N HIS A 121 4.51 5.46 3.95
CA HIS A 121 4.53 5.35 2.49
C HIS A 121 5.29 6.49 1.78
N GLY A 122 5.06 7.75 2.19
CA GLY A 122 5.74 8.93 1.62
C GLY A 122 6.44 9.74 2.70
N ARG A 123 5.67 10.25 3.64
CA ARG A 123 6.14 10.81 4.93
C ARG A 123 5.21 10.39 6.06
N PRO A 124 5.66 10.45 7.32
CA PRO A 124 4.81 10.16 8.48
C PRO A 124 3.50 10.95 8.50
N GLU A 125 3.52 12.21 8.06
CA GLU A 125 2.37 13.12 8.06
C GLU A 125 1.67 13.22 6.69
N ARG A 126 2.28 12.66 5.62
CA ARG A 126 1.77 12.80 4.24
C ARG A 126 2.20 11.62 3.35
N ASN A 127 1.25 10.77 3.00
CA ASN A 127 1.44 9.64 2.09
C ASN A 127 1.52 10.00 0.59
N THR A 128 1.36 11.27 0.21
CA THR A 128 1.42 11.70 -1.21
C THR A 128 2.76 12.30 -1.62
N GLU A 129 3.71 12.41 -0.69
CA GLU A 129 5.04 12.93 -1.00
C GLU A 129 5.80 11.94 -1.90
N VAL A 130 6.34 12.45 -3.01
CA VAL A 130 7.25 11.67 -3.86
C VAL A 130 8.65 11.75 -3.26
N LEU A 131 9.18 10.61 -2.84
CA LEU A 131 10.58 10.47 -2.44
C LEU A 131 11.38 9.87 -3.60
N ASP A 132 12.53 10.46 -3.88
CA ASP A 132 13.47 9.98 -4.90
C ASP A 132 14.91 9.99 -4.37
N ALA A 133 15.85 9.54 -5.20
CA ALA A 133 17.27 9.50 -4.84
C ALA A 133 17.88 10.88 -4.54
N ALA A 134 17.22 11.97 -4.93
CA ALA A 134 17.67 13.34 -4.67
C ALA A 134 17.03 13.93 -3.39
N THR A 135 16.11 13.22 -2.76
CA THR A 135 15.38 13.71 -1.59
C THR A 135 16.30 13.75 -0.35
N PRO A 136 16.49 14.92 0.30
CA PRO A 136 17.37 15.03 1.46
C PRO A 136 16.88 14.24 2.68
N GLU A 137 17.79 13.67 3.47
CA GLU A 137 17.43 12.90 4.67
C GLU A 137 16.59 13.69 5.69
N GLY A 138 16.89 14.98 5.88
CA GLY A 138 16.11 15.86 6.76
C GLY A 138 14.65 16.07 6.34
N ARG A 139 14.27 15.68 5.12
CA ARG A 139 12.87 15.67 4.65
C ARG A 139 12.10 14.40 5.06
N LEU A 140 12.79 13.35 5.53
CA LEU A 140 12.17 12.07 5.93
C LEU A 140 11.66 12.08 7.38
N LEU A 141 12.19 12.98 8.21
CA LEU A 141 11.93 13.06 9.66
C LEU A 141 11.13 14.30 10.09
N ALA A 142 10.58 15.07 9.13
CA ALA A 142 9.99 16.39 9.35
C ALA A 142 8.66 16.62 8.63
#